data_AF-A0A9P9M3W3-F1
#
_entry.id   AF-A0A9P9M3W3-F1
#
_cell.length_a   1.000
_cell.length_b   1.000
_cell.length_c   1.000
_cell.angle_alpha   90.00
_cell.angle_beta   90.00
_cell.angle_gamma   90.00
#
_symmetry.space_group_name_H-M   'P 1'
#
loop_
_entity.id
_entity.type
_entity.pdbx_description
1 polymer ?
#
loop_
_entity_poly.entity_id
_entity_poly.type
_entity_poly.pdbx_seq_one_letter_code
_entity_poly.pdbx_strand_id
1 'polypeptide(L)'
;MTTSFIAALEQGKPLLGAFVSLNTIYAAQIMARSGFNWLLIDMEHSPLSAHTANDLVHATITASQGSCVPIIRVPSHRVEWINWALDSGVSAVIVPMVNSKEDADMIVKRACYPPLGQRSSGPFKTPFADLEEKTTSFTKYVVKKSKDVIIMAMIESVEGLENVEAIMTTKGWVESLLGLLICIIRWAYVGAMVTRQCIWMD
;
A
#
# COMPACT_ATOMS: atom_id res chain seq x y z
N MET A 1 -5.80 12.31 -14.99
CA MET A 1 -6.41 11.73 -13.77
C MET A 1 -5.60 10.49 -13.49
N THR A 2 -4.79 10.48 -12.44
CA THR A 2 -3.84 9.38 -12.20
C THR A 2 -4.39 8.45 -11.14
N THR A 3 -4.81 7.26 -11.56
CA THR A 3 -5.15 6.15 -10.67
C THR A 3 -3.89 5.52 -10.02
N SER A 4 -2.70 5.91 -10.48
CA SER A 4 -1.42 5.43 -9.97
C SER A 4 -0.89 6.31 -8.83
N PHE A 5 -0.52 5.66 -7.73
CA PHE A 5 0.14 6.32 -6.60
C PHE A 5 1.56 6.78 -6.97
N ILE A 6 2.28 6.00 -7.78
CA ILE A 6 3.59 6.37 -8.35
C ILE A 6 3.49 7.69 -9.11
N ALA A 7 2.52 7.78 -10.03
CA ALA A 7 2.35 8.98 -10.84
C ALA A 7 1.91 10.21 -10.01
N ALA A 8 1.36 10.01 -8.81
CA ALA A 8 1.11 11.08 -7.86
C ALA A 8 2.40 11.52 -7.14
N LEU A 9 3.26 10.57 -6.74
CA LEU A 9 4.55 10.84 -6.11
C LEU A 9 5.53 11.55 -7.06
N GLU A 10 5.59 11.13 -8.33
CA GLU A 10 6.46 11.71 -9.37
C GLU A 10 6.19 13.20 -9.65
N GLN A 11 5.03 13.73 -9.23
CA GLN A 11 4.72 15.16 -9.34
C GLN A 11 5.52 16.01 -8.35
N GLY A 12 6.22 15.41 -7.39
CA GLY A 12 7.06 16.12 -6.41
C GLY A 12 6.27 17.03 -5.45
N LYS A 13 4.95 16.83 -5.33
CA LYS A 13 4.07 17.59 -4.44
C LYS A 13 3.68 16.73 -3.23
N PRO A 14 3.56 17.31 -2.02
CA PRO A 14 3.03 16.60 -0.88
C PRO A 14 1.65 16.01 -1.18
N LEU A 15 1.45 14.73 -0.85
CA LEU A 15 0.17 14.04 -1.01
C LEU A 15 -0.59 14.02 0.33
N LEU A 16 -1.73 14.70 0.38
CA LEU A 16 -2.61 14.70 1.54
C LEU A 16 -3.43 13.41 1.59
N GLY A 17 -3.33 12.68 2.70
CA GLY A 17 -4.09 11.44 2.90
C GLY A 17 -4.95 11.43 4.16
N ALA A 18 -5.84 10.46 4.23
CA ALA A 18 -6.64 10.19 5.42
C ALA A 18 -6.83 8.69 5.67
N PHE A 19 -7.05 8.35 6.94
CA PHE A 19 -7.33 6.98 7.38
C PHE A 19 -8.84 6.71 7.31
N VAL A 20 -9.19 5.55 6.77
CA VAL A 20 -10.56 5.03 6.74
C VAL A 20 -10.63 3.88 7.72
N SER A 21 -10.95 4.22 8.97
CA SER A 21 -11.18 3.26 10.06
C SER A 21 -12.67 2.98 10.30
N LEU A 22 -13.55 3.78 9.69
CA LEU A 22 -15.00 3.57 9.73
C LEU A 22 -15.40 2.65 8.58
N ASN A 23 -15.95 1.48 8.91
CA ASN A 23 -16.30 0.42 7.96
C ASN A 23 -17.58 0.74 7.16
N THR A 24 -17.68 1.93 6.59
CA THR A 24 -18.84 2.38 5.83
C THR A 24 -18.44 2.91 4.47
N ILE A 25 -19.07 2.32 3.45
CA ILE A 25 -18.95 2.73 2.05
C ILE A 25 -19.28 4.22 1.89
N TYR A 26 -20.28 4.71 2.62
CA TYR A 26 -20.74 6.09 2.51
C TYR A 26 -19.66 7.10 2.97
N ALA A 27 -18.98 6.83 4.10
CA ALA A 27 -17.91 7.71 4.54
C ALA A 27 -16.72 7.67 3.58
N ALA A 28 -16.33 6.48 3.07
CA ALA A 28 -15.26 6.36 2.09
C ALA A 28 -15.57 7.18 0.82
N GLN A 29 -16.80 7.13 0.30
CA GLN A 29 -17.21 7.92 -0.86
C GLN A 29 -17.16 9.43 -0.61
N ILE A 30 -17.60 9.89 0.57
CA ILE A 30 -17.51 11.31 0.96
C ILE A 30 -16.04 11.74 1.04
N MET A 31 -15.22 10.98 1.76
CA MET A 31 -13.81 11.28 1.93
C MET A 31 -13.08 11.29 0.59
N ALA A 32 -13.35 10.34 -0.30
CA ALA A 32 -12.75 10.25 -1.63
C ALA A 32 -13.04 11.49 -2.50
N ARG A 33 -14.11 12.24 -2.20
CA ARG A 33 -14.50 13.49 -2.89
C ARG A 33 -14.09 14.76 -2.13
N SER A 34 -13.48 14.62 -0.95
CA SER A 34 -13.16 15.73 -0.06
C SER A 34 -11.80 16.37 -0.32
N GLY A 35 -11.14 16.01 -1.43
CA GLY A 35 -9.85 16.60 -1.83
C GLY A 35 -8.60 15.86 -1.31
N PHE A 36 -8.75 14.67 -0.72
CA PHE A 36 -7.62 13.81 -0.39
C PHE A 36 -7.01 13.21 -1.66
N ASN A 37 -5.68 13.06 -1.67
CA ASN A 37 -4.95 12.38 -2.72
C ASN A 37 -4.98 10.86 -2.54
N TRP A 38 -5.03 10.38 -1.30
CA TRP A 38 -5.12 8.97 -0.99
C TRP A 38 -5.94 8.69 0.28
N LEU A 39 -6.54 7.49 0.33
CA LEU A 39 -7.21 6.97 1.51
C LEU A 39 -6.58 5.65 1.94
N LEU A 40 -6.20 5.54 3.21
CA LEU A 40 -5.71 4.31 3.79
C LEU A 40 -6.85 3.51 4.42
N ILE A 41 -7.15 2.38 3.81
CA ILE A 41 -8.08 1.37 4.33
C ILE A 41 -7.29 0.50 5.29
N ASP A 42 -7.57 0.64 6.57
CA ASP A 42 -6.74 0.08 7.63
C ASP A 42 -7.29 -1.24 8.14
N MET A 43 -6.73 -2.36 7.66
CA MET A 43 -7.11 -3.69 8.12
C MET A 43 -6.35 -4.16 9.36
N GLU A 44 -5.36 -3.41 9.84
CA GLU A 44 -4.55 -3.79 11.00
C GLU A 44 -5.21 -3.42 12.33
N HIS A 45 -5.78 -2.22 12.40
CA HIS A 45 -6.43 -1.72 13.63
C HIS A 45 -7.93 -1.51 13.50
N SER A 46 -8.51 -1.80 12.33
CA SER A 46 -9.96 -1.81 12.15
C SER A 46 -10.45 -3.23 11.91
N PRO A 47 -11.64 -3.62 12.41
CA PRO A 47 -12.19 -4.96 12.22
C PRO A 47 -12.75 -5.13 10.81
N LEU A 48 -11.87 -5.05 9.80
CA LEU A 48 -12.21 -5.15 8.38
C LEU A 48 -11.96 -6.57 7.88
N SER A 49 -12.96 -7.13 7.21
CA SER A 49 -12.75 -8.31 6.36
C SER A 49 -12.10 -7.91 5.04
N ALA A 50 -11.43 -8.84 4.36
CA ALA A 50 -10.91 -8.62 3.01
C ALA A 50 -12.04 -8.20 2.02
N HIS A 51 -13.25 -8.74 2.22
CA HIS A 51 -14.41 -8.37 1.43
C HIS A 51 -14.81 -6.89 1.63
N THR A 52 -14.91 -6.45 2.88
CA THR A 52 -15.24 -5.05 3.20
C THR A 52 -14.16 -4.10 2.72
N ALA A 53 -12.88 -4.44 2.89
CA ALA A 53 -11.75 -3.65 2.40
C ALA A 53 -11.83 -3.48 0.87
N ASN A 54 -12.10 -4.57 0.14
CA ASN A 54 -12.32 -4.52 -1.30
C ASN A 54 -13.43 -3.53 -1.69
N ASP A 55 -14.57 -3.57 -0.99
CA ASP A 55 -15.69 -2.70 -1.33
C ASP A 55 -15.37 -1.22 -1.05
N LEU A 56 -14.60 -0.93 0.01
CA LEU A 56 -14.08 0.41 0.29
C LEU A 56 -13.10 0.90 -0.79
N VAL A 57 -12.25 0.02 -1.32
CA VAL A 57 -11.34 0.32 -2.44
C VAL A 57 -12.13 0.77 -3.67
N HIS A 58 -13.08 -0.04 -4.11
CA HIS A 58 -13.88 0.30 -5.30
C HIS A 58 -14.77 1.52 -5.07
N ALA A 59 -15.35 1.68 -3.88
CA ALA A 59 -16.12 2.86 -3.53
C ALA A 59 -15.28 4.15 -3.61
N THR A 60 -14.05 4.10 -3.12
CA THR A 60 -13.10 5.21 -3.19
C THR A 60 -12.81 5.58 -4.64
N ILE A 61 -12.37 4.60 -5.44
CA ILE A 61 -11.98 4.81 -6.85
C ILE A 61 -13.14 5.38 -7.66
N THR A 62 -14.32 4.77 -7.53
CA THR A 62 -15.50 5.15 -8.31
C THR A 62 -16.03 6.52 -7.90
N ALA A 63 -16.10 6.83 -6.60
CA ALA A 63 -16.59 8.11 -6.12
C ALA A 63 -15.67 9.28 -6.45
N SER A 64 -14.34 9.07 -6.41
CA SER A 64 -13.36 10.09 -6.78
C SER A 64 -13.07 10.14 -8.28
N GLN A 65 -13.61 9.20 -9.08
CA GLN A 65 -13.24 9.01 -10.49
C GLN A 65 -11.70 8.89 -10.66
N GLY A 66 -11.06 8.16 -9.75
CA GLY A 66 -9.60 7.95 -9.73
C GLY A 66 -8.75 9.15 -9.28
N SER A 67 -9.35 10.27 -8.84
CA SER A 67 -8.58 11.39 -8.27
C SER A 67 -8.06 11.15 -6.84
N CYS A 68 -8.62 10.17 -6.13
CA CYS A 68 -8.18 9.73 -4.82
C CYS A 68 -7.80 8.24 -4.88
N VAL A 69 -6.58 7.92 -4.46
CA VAL A 69 -6.01 6.56 -4.58
C VAL A 69 -6.24 5.78 -3.28
N PRO A 70 -6.91 4.61 -3.31
CA PRO A 70 -6.99 3.77 -2.13
C PRO A 70 -5.67 2.98 -1.94
N ILE A 71 -5.28 2.87 -0.67
CA ILE A 71 -4.15 2.09 -0.18
C ILE A 71 -4.69 1.18 0.91
N ILE A 72 -4.20 -0.05 1.02
CA ILE A 72 -4.55 -0.95 2.12
C ILE A 72 -3.35 -1.14 3.04
N ARG A 73 -3.56 -1.01 4.36
CA ARG A 73 -2.64 -1.58 5.35
C ARG A 73 -3.13 -2.97 5.72
N VAL A 74 -2.32 -3.99 5.47
CA VAL A 74 -2.68 -5.38 5.76
C VAL A 74 -2.47 -5.71 7.25
N PRO A 75 -3.17 -6.72 7.81
CA PRO A 75 -3.04 -7.06 9.23
C PRO A 75 -1.71 -7.73 9.60
N SER A 76 -1.04 -8.37 8.64
CA SER A 76 0.22 -9.09 8.86
C SER A 76 0.87 -9.45 7.53
N HIS A 77 2.05 -10.07 7.57
CA HIS A 77 2.79 -10.47 6.37
C HIS A 77 2.16 -11.63 5.61
N ARG A 78 1.06 -12.23 6.09
CA ARG A 78 0.51 -13.47 5.52
C ARG A 78 0.12 -13.29 4.04
N VAL A 79 0.34 -14.35 3.27
CA VAL A 79 0.20 -14.33 1.81
C VAL A 79 -1.21 -13.99 1.37
N GLU A 80 -2.22 -14.47 2.10
CA GLU A 80 -3.62 -14.21 1.82
C GLU A 80 -3.96 -12.72 1.92
N TRP A 81 -3.44 -12.02 2.94
CA TRP A 81 -3.71 -10.59 3.12
C TRP A 81 -3.08 -9.74 2.02
N ILE A 82 -1.83 -10.03 1.68
CA ILE A 82 -1.11 -9.34 0.61
C ILE A 82 -1.83 -9.58 -0.73
N ASN A 83 -2.19 -10.83 -1.03
CA ASN A 83 -2.90 -11.16 -2.27
C ASN A 83 -4.26 -10.47 -2.36
N TRP A 84 -5.08 -10.55 -1.31
CA TRP A 84 -6.41 -9.94 -1.33
C TRP A 84 -6.36 -8.43 -1.40
N ALA A 85 -5.39 -7.79 -0.73
CA ALA A 85 -5.18 -6.35 -0.88
C ALA A 85 -4.86 -6.01 -2.33
N LEU A 86 -3.88 -6.68 -2.94
CA LEU A 86 -3.48 -6.42 -4.32
C LEU A 86 -4.58 -6.76 -5.35
N ASP A 87 -5.37 -7.80 -5.12
CA ASP A 87 -6.46 -8.23 -6.00
C ASP A 87 -7.69 -7.29 -5.95
N SER A 88 -7.77 -6.43 -4.92
CA SER A 88 -8.77 -5.37 -4.85
C SER A 88 -8.48 -4.20 -5.79
N GLY A 89 -7.25 -4.09 -6.32
CA GLY A 89 -6.84 -3.03 -7.24
C GLY A 89 -6.36 -1.76 -6.59
N VAL A 90 -5.86 -1.85 -5.36
CA VAL A 90 -5.08 -0.76 -4.75
C VAL A 90 -3.80 -0.48 -5.53
N SER A 91 -3.38 0.78 -5.50
CA SER A 91 -2.10 1.21 -6.07
C SER A 91 -0.95 1.09 -5.09
N ALA A 92 -1.24 0.87 -3.80
CA ALA A 92 -0.23 0.55 -2.82
C ALA A 92 -0.76 -0.34 -1.67
N VAL A 93 0.15 -1.10 -1.05
CA VAL A 93 -0.09 -1.92 0.14
C VAL A 93 0.95 -1.57 1.20
N ILE A 94 0.51 -1.28 2.43
CA ILE A 94 1.37 -1.11 3.60
C ILE A 94 1.39 -2.42 4.39
N VAL A 95 2.58 -2.90 4.74
CA VAL A 95 2.79 -4.12 5.52
C VAL A 95 3.42 -3.74 6.87
N PRO A 96 2.74 -4.05 8.01
CA PRO A 96 3.20 -3.71 9.36
C PRO A 96 4.38 -4.56 9.82
N MET A 97 5.02 -4.14 10.91
CA MET A 97 6.01 -4.93 11.66
C MET A 97 7.10 -5.57 10.79
N VAL A 98 7.68 -4.81 9.86
CA VAL A 98 8.82 -5.29 9.04
C VAL A 98 10.10 -5.07 9.82
N ASN A 99 10.68 -6.15 10.37
CA ASN A 99 11.79 -6.05 11.30
C ASN A 99 13.12 -6.52 10.72
N SER A 100 13.10 -7.27 9.62
CA SER A 100 14.29 -7.89 9.04
C SER A 100 14.31 -7.82 7.52
N LYS A 101 15.49 -8.03 6.93
CA LYS A 101 15.64 -8.19 5.49
C LYS A 101 14.85 -9.39 4.98
N GLU A 102 14.81 -10.45 5.76
CA GLU A 102 14.10 -11.69 5.46
C GLU A 102 12.58 -11.46 5.36
N ASP A 103 12.02 -10.63 6.25
CA ASP A 103 10.62 -10.20 6.16
C ASP A 103 10.38 -9.46 4.83
N ALA A 104 11.25 -8.52 4.50
CA ALA A 104 11.16 -7.73 3.28
C ALA A 104 11.25 -8.60 2.01
N ASP A 105 12.17 -9.57 1.98
CA ASP A 105 12.34 -10.52 0.88
C ASP A 105 11.09 -11.41 0.72
N MET A 106 10.53 -11.86 1.85
CA MET A 106 9.31 -12.67 1.88
C MET A 106 8.10 -11.89 1.38
N ILE A 107 7.96 -10.61 1.77
CA ILE A 107 6.89 -9.73 1.32
C ILE A 107 6.95 -9.53 -0.20
N VAL A 108 8.13 -9.23 -0.76
CA VAL A 108 8.31 -9.10 -2.22
C VAL A 108 7.91 -10.37 -2.95
N LYS A 109 8.38 -11.52 -2.47
CA LYS A 109 8.01 -12.82 -3.06
C LYS A 109 6.50 -13.03 -3.08
N ARG A 110 5.77 -12.57 -2.06
CA ARG A 110 4.31 -12.69 -2.00
C ARG A 110 3.58 -11.68 -2.88
N ALA A 111 4.14 -10.48 -3.05
CA ALA A 111 3.49 -9.39 -3.78
C ALA A 111 3.72 -9.45 -5.30
N CYS A 112 4.85 -9.99 -5.76
CA CYS A 112 5.24 -9.98 -7.16
C CYS A 112 4.86 -11.29 -7.88
N TYR A 113 4.43 -11.18 -9.14
CA TYR A 113 4.26 -12.32 -10.04
C TYR A 113 5.61 -12.92 -10.48
N PRO A 114 5.64 -14.17 -10.97
CA PRO A 114 6.83 -14.72 -11.62
C PRO A 114 7.33 -13.83 -12.77
N PRO A 115 8.66 -13.71 -12.98
CA PRO A 115 9.75 -14.43 -12.30
C PRO A 115 10.24 -13.77 -11.00
N LEU A 116 9.74 -12.58 -10.65
CA LEU A 116 10.23 -11.79 -9.52
C LEU A 116 9.70 -12.29 -8.17
N GLY A 117 8.56 -12.97 -8.17
CA GLY A 117 7.96 -13.54 -6.97
C GLY A 117 7.13 -14.80 -7.25
N GLN A 118 6.21 -15.08 -6.33
CA GLN A 118 5.40 -16.28 -6.24
C GLN A 118 3.90 -15.96 -6.10
N ARG A 119 3.50 -14.71 -6.40
CA ARG A 119 2.09 -14.31 -6.36
C ARG A 119 1.26 -15.17 -7.32
N SER A 120 0.19 -15.75 -6.81
CA SER A 120 -0.78 -16.50 -7.60
C SER A 120 -1.65 -15.59 -8.46
N SER A 121 -2.13 -16.09 -9.60
CA SER A 121 -3.09 -15.39 -10.44
C SER A 121 -4.50 -15.48 -9.84
N GLY A 122 -5.03 -14.36 -9.37
CA GLY A 122 -6.43 -14.18 -8.97
C GLY A 122 -7.02 -12.76 -9.08
N PRO A 123 -6.49 -11.81 -9.87
CA PRO A 123 -6.88 -10.40 -9.80
C PRO A 123 -8.21 -10.11 -10.51
N PHE A 124 -9.29 -10.86 -10.26
CA PHE A 124 -10.57 -10.73 -10.97
C PHE A 124 -11.25 -9.37 -10.78
N LYS A 125 -11.02 -8.71 -9.62
CA LYS A 125 -11.63 -7.42 -9.29
C LYS A 125 -10.78 -6.22 -9.72
N THR A 126 -9.47 -6.37 -9.73
CA THR A 126 -8.46 -5.38 -10.16
C THR A 126 -8.76 -4.67 -11.49
N PRO A 127 -9.21 -5.35 -12.57
CA PRO A 127 -9.64 -4.67 -13.80
C PRO A 127 -10.75 -3.63 -13.62
N PHE A 128 -11.63 -3.81 -12.62
CA PHE A 128 -12.71 -2.85 -12.33
C PHE A 128 -12.22 -1.65 -11.49
N ALA A 129 -11.03 -1.74 -10.92
CA ALA A 129 -10.33 -0.62 -10.30
C ALA A 129 -9.56 0.22 -11.34
N ASP A 130 -9.25 -0.34 -12.51
CA ASP A 130 -8.59 0.38 -13.61
C ASP A 130 -9.60 1.15 -14.47
N LEU A 131 -9.70 2.45 -14.21
CA LEU A 131 -10.58 3.36 -14.94
C LEU A 131 -10.05 3.74 -16.34
N GLU A 132 -8.76 3.55 -16.62
CA GLU A 132 -8.12 4.04 -17.85
C GLU A 132 -8.24 3.04 -18.99
N GLU A 133 -7.81 1.80 -18.76
CA GLU A 133 -7.68 0.84 -19.86
C GLU A 133 -9.00 0.12 -20.17
N LYS A 134 -10.03 0.26 -19.29
CA LYS A 134 -11.35 -0.42 -19.34
C LYS A 134 -11.24 -1.91 -19.71
N THR A 135 -10.07 -2.51 -19.50
CA THR A 135 -9.72 -3.79 -20.07
C THR A 135 -9.96 -4.85 -19.02
N THR A 136 -10.76 -5.86 -19.36
CA THR A 136 -11.00 -7.04 -18.53
C THR A 136 -9.86 -8.08 -18.66
N SER A 137 -8.74 -7.72 -19.30
CA SER A 137 -7.67 -8.66 -19.62
C SER A 137 -6.63 -8.78 -18.50
N PHE A 138 -6.58 -9.95 -17.88
CA PHE A 138 -5.54 -10.33 -16.91
C PHE A 138 -4.12 -10.09 -17.43
N THR A 139 -3.82 -10.55 -18.66
CA THR A 139 -2.48 -10.46 -19.23
C THR A 139 -2.03 -9.00 -19.37
N LYS A 140 -2.93 -8.11 -19.79
CA LYS A 140 -2.61 -6.67 -19.89
C LYS A 140 -2.33 -6.07 -18.52
N TYR A 141 -3.14 -6.42 -17.51
CA TYR A 141 -2.91 -5.99 -16.14
C TYR A 141 -1.52 -6.40 -15.63
N VAL A 142 -1.14 -7.67 -15.75
CA VAL A 142 0.18 -8.16 -15.27
C VAL A 142 1.34 -7.51 -16.03
N VAL A 143 1.22 -7.32 -17.34
CA VAL A 143 2.31 -6.77 -18.14
C VAL A 143 2.50 -5.26 -17.89
N LYS A 144 1.39 -4.53 -17.72
CA LYS A 144 1.40 -3.06 -17.69
C LYS A 144 1.22 -2.47 -16.30
N LYS A 145 0.21 -2.93 -15.54
CA LYS A 145 -0.27 -2.26 -14.33
C LYS A 145 0.26 -2.86 -13.04
N SER A 146 0.57 -4.16 -12.99
CA SER A 146 1.08 -4.76 -11.74
C SER A 146 2.46 -4.25 -11.35
N LYS A 147 3.17 -3.60 -12.27
CA LYS A 147 4.45 -2.91 -12.02
C LYS A 147 4.27 -1.55 -11.35
N ASP A 148 3.07 -0.97 -11.44
CA ASP A 148 2.75 0.35 -10.89
C ASP A 148 2.22 0.28 -9.45
N VAL A 149 2.24 -0.91 -8.84
CA VAL A 149 1.76 -1.13 -7.47
C VAL A 149 2.93 -1.03 -6.50
N ILE A 150 2.78 -0.22 -5.46
CA ILE A 150 3.81 -0.02 -4.43
C ILE A 150 3.57 -0.96 -3.25
N ILE A 151 4.63 -1.59 -2.76
CA ILE A 151 4.61 -2.28 -1.47
C ILE A 151 5.44 -1.45 -0.49
N MET A 152 4.82 -1.04 0.62
CA MET A 152 5.41 -0.19 1.64
C MET A 152 5.66 -1.00 2.90
N ALA A 153 6.91 -1.04 3.37
CA ALA A 153 7.27 -1.59 4.66
C ALA A 153 6.99 -0.52 5.71
N MET A 154 6.28 -0.90 6.77
CA MET A 154 6.17 -0.10 7.96
C MET A 154 7.15 -0.64 9.00
N ILE A 155 8.19 0.16 9.26
CA ILE A 155 9.15 -0.08 10.32
C ILE A 155 8.65 0.66 11.55
N GLU A 156 8.28 -0.10 12.57
CA GLU A 156 7.64 0.42 13.78
C GLU A 156 8.15 -0.24 15.07
N SER A 157 9.28 -0.96 14.98
CA SER A 157 9.96 -1.58 16.11
C SER A 157 11.41 -1.11 16.19
N VAL A 158 12.04 -1.26 17.35
CA VAL A 158 13.48 -0.99 17.54
C VAL A 158 14.32 -1.90 16.64
N GLU A 159 13.98 -3.19 16.59
CA GLU A 159 14.65 -4.18 15.74
C GLU A 159 14.59 -3.78 14.25
N GLY A 160 13.42 -3.38 13.76
CA GLY A 160 13.27 -2.93 12.38
C GLY A 160 14.07 -1.66 12.08
N LEU A 161 14.17 -0.75 13.05
CA LEU A 161 15.01 0.46 12.92
C LEU A 161 16.50 0.10 12.89
N GLU A 162 16.96 -0.84 13.72
CA GLU A 162 18.35 -1.32 13.71
C GLU A 162 18.70 -2.02 12.39
N ASN A 163 17.72 -2.70 11.77
CA ASN A 163 17.89 -3.42 10.51
C ASN A 163 17.51 -2.60 9.26
N VAL A 164 17.18 -1.31 9.37
CA VAL A 164 16.61 -0.51 8.28
C VAL A 164 17.48 -0.51 7.03
N GLU A 165 18.80 -0.38 7.17
CA GLU A 165 19.72 -0.39 6.03
C GLU A 165 19.67 -1.74 5.28
N ALA A 166 19.64 -2.85 6.03
CA ALA A 166 19.52 -4.19 5.45
C ALA A 166 18.17 -4.40 4.75
N ILE A 167 17.07 -3.94 5.35
CA ILE A 167 15.72 -3.95 4.77
C ILE A 167 15.71 -3.19 3.44
N MET A 168 16.33 -2.01 3.39
CA MET A 168 16.39 -1.14 2.21
C MET A 168 17.19 -1.75 1.05
N THR A 169 18.10 -2.70 1.30
CA THR A 169 18.84 -3.40 0.24
C THR A 169 18.03 -4.49 -0.48
N THR A 170 16.75 -4.65 -0.16
CA THR A 170 15.94 -5.77 -0.66
C THR A 170 15.56 -5.58 -2.12
N LYS A 171 15.91 -6.56 -2.96
CA LYS A 171 15.65 -6.51 -4.40
C LYS A 171 14.15 -6.64 -4.65
N GLY A 172 13.63 -5.91 -5.64
CA GLY A 172 12.20 -5.84 -5.94
C GLY A 172 11.46 -4.69 -5.26
N TRP A 173 12.01 -4.12 -4.17
CA TRP A 173 11.49 -2.88 -3.55
C TRP A 173 11.78 -1.64 -4.40
N VAL A 174 12.88 -1.63 -5.16
CA VAL A 174 13.36 -0.43 -5.88
C VAL A 174 12.61 -0.18 -7.19
N GLU A 175 12.01 -1.21 -7.82
CA GLU A 175 11.15 -1.03 -9.00
C GLU A 175 9.72 -0.58 -8.62
N SER A 176 9.29 -0.86 -7.39
CA SER A 176 8.03 -0.41 -6.80
C SER A 176 8.31 0.76 -5.86
N LEU A 177 8.60 1.93 -6.45
CA LEU A 177 8.96 3.22 -5.83
C LEU A 177 8.74 3.31 -4.30
N LEU A 178 9.88 3.46 -3.63
CA LEU A 178 10.09 3.58 -2.19
C LEU A 178 9.09 4.53 -1.50
N GLY A 179 8.11 3.95 -0.82
CA GLY A 179 7.29 4.63 0.19
C GLY A 179 7.60 4.03 1.55
N LEU A 180 8.72 4.41 2.16
CA LEU A 180 8.97 4.07 3.56
C LEU A 180 8.00 4.93 4.40
N LEU A 181 6.83 4.39 4.76
CA LEU A 181 6.01 5.01 5.80
C LEU A 181 6.68 4.67 7.13
N ILE A 182 7.60 5.52 7.54
CA ILE A 182 8.13 5.52 8.90
C ILE A 182 6.99 5.98 9.81
N CYS A 183 6.26 5.03 10.39
CA CYS A 183 5.52 5.31 11.62
C CYS A 183 6.57 5.51 12.73
N ILE A 184 6.94 6.77 12.94
CA ILE A 184 7.72 7.18 14.11
C ILE A 184 6.99 6.61 15.32
N ILE A 185 7.67 5.73 16.06
CA ILE A 185 7.31 5.33 17.42
C ILE A 185 7.09 6.63 18.19
N ARG A 186 5.82 7.01 18.37
CA ARG A 186 5.46 7.96 19.39
C ARG A 186 4.21 7.42 20.04
N TRP A 187 4.43 6.63 21.09
CA TRP A 187 3.81 6.82 22.39
C TRP A 187 4.72 6.14 23.44
N ALA A 188 5.45 6.99 24.17
CA ALA A 188 5.96 6.74 25.52
C ALA A 188 6.84 5.50 25.79
N TYR A 189 8.15 5.62 25.55
CA TYR A 189 9.05 5.40 26.68
C TYR A 189 9.39 6.75 27.30
N VAL A 190 8.99 6.87 28.56
CA VAL A 190 9.36 7.89 29.51
C VAL A 190 10.87 8.20 29.41
N GLY A 191 11.24 9.38 28.91
CA GLY A 191 12.46 10.06 29.35
C GLY A 191 13.78 9.88 28.60
N ALA A 192 13.86 9.32 27.39
CA ALA A 192 15.14 9.26 26.66
C ALA A 192 15.03 9.64 25.17
N MET A 193 15.78 10.69 24.79
CA MET A 193 16.02 11.12 23.41
C MET A 193 16.61 9.98 22.56
N VAL A 194 15.93 9.63 21.48
CA VAL A 194 16.59 9.09 20.28
C VAL A 194 16.08 9.89 19.09
N THR A 195 16.79 10.97 18.76
CA THR A 195 16.62 11.69 17.50
C THR A 195 17.55 11.07 16.46
N ARG A 196 17.00 10.24 15.58
CA ARG A 196 17.49 10.14 14.20
C ARG A 196 16.30 10.40 13.28
N GLN A 197 16.21 11.64 12.80
CA GLN A 197 15.32 12.00 11.71
C GLN A 197 15.76 11.22 10.48
N CYS A 198 14.91 10.32 9.98
CA CYS A 198 15.01 9.86 8.61
C CYS A 198 14.43 10.96 7.72
N ILE A 199 15.33 11.76 7.18
CA ILE A 199 15.05 12.73 6.13
C ILE A 199 15.09 11.94 4.82
N TRP A 200 14.10 12.19 3.95
CA TRP A 200 14.12 11.75 2.54
C TRP A 200 15.50 12.09 1.96
N MET A 201 16.27 11.08 1.55
CA MET A 201 17.48 11.34 0.79
C MET A 201 17.10 11.42 -0.69
N ASP A 202 17.44 12.56 -1.27
CA ASP A 202 17.23 12.97 -2.67
C ASP A 202 17.68 11.92 -3.70
#